data_AF-A0AAF0TSW5-F1
#
_entry.id   AF-A0AAF0TSW5-F1
#
_cell.length_a   1.000
_cell.length_b   1.000
_cell.length_c   1.000
_cell.angle_alpha   90.00
_cell.angle_beta   90.00
_cell.angle_gamma   90.00
#
_symmetry.space_group_name_H-M   'P 1'
#
loop_
_entity.id
_entity.type
_entity.pdbx_description
1 polymer ?
#
loop_
_entity_poly.entity_id
_entity_poly.type
_entity_poly.pdbx_seq_one_letter_code
_entity_poly.pdbx_strand_id
1 'polypeptide(L)'
;MSILYHPSKDNVVADTRLSMGSTAHVEEGRKEIAKELHRLAHLEVCLVDSSKGRFVLMNECESSLVVEVKDKWMISKKESWKKLIVTGFIAKFLNCQQVKVEHQRACGMAQNIALPQWKWEMINMDFITRLSRSHRKHASIWVIVD
;
A
#
# COMPACT_ATOMS: atom_id res chain seq x y z
N MET A 1 46.13 59.51 -38.88
CA MET A 1 45.16 58.40 -39.02
C MET A 1 44.03 58.61 -38.02
N SER A 2 42.80 58.55 -38.51
CA SER A 2 41.57 58.81 -37.75
C SER A 2 40.90 57.50 -37.34
N ILE A 3 40.16 57.55 -36.20
CA ILE A 3 39.02 56.71 -35.74
C ILE A 3 39.29 55.21 -35.46
N LEU A 4 38.63 54.51 -34.52
CA LEU A 4 37.27 54.67 -33.98
C LEU A 4 37.12 53.96 -32.62
N TYR A 5 36.35 54.59 -31.72
CA TYR A 5 35.86 54.10 -30.44
C TYR A 5 34.57 53.30 -30.61
N HIS A 6 34.31 52.24 -29.82
CA HIS A 6 32.95 51.76 -29.56
C HIS A 6 32.80 51.10 -28.17
N PRO A 7 31.95 51.65 -27.28
CA PRO A 7 31.59 51.09 -25.99
C PRO A 7 30.20 50.43 -26.08
N SER A 8 30.03 49.26 -25.47
CA SER A 8 28.70 48.68 -25.25
C SER A 8 28.65 47.98 -23.90
N LYS A 9 28.01 48.66 -22.95
CA LYS A 9 27.30 48.16 -21.77
C LYS A 9 28.10 47.76 -20.52
N ASP A 10 28.22 48.79 -19.69
CA ASP A 10 27.77 48.86 -18.30
C ASP A 10 28.53 48.08 -17.22
N ASN A 11 29.42 48.83 -16.56
CA ASN A 11 29.74 48.66 -15.15
C ASN A 11 28.44 48.74 -14.32
N VAL A 12 27.98 47.61 -13.80
CA VAL A 12 27.14 47.58 -12.59
C VAL A 12 27.94 46.87 -11.52
N VAL A 13 28.74 47.65 -10.79
CA VAL A 13 29.21 47.28 -9.46
C VAL A 13 28.03 47.48 -8.52
N ALA A 14 27.41 46.39 -8.10
CA ALA A 14 26.52 46.38 -6.94
C ALA A 14 27.25 45.66 -5.80
N ASP A 15 27.91 46.46 -4.97
CA ASP A 15 28.41 46.03 -3.67
C ASP A 15 27.19 45.72 -2.78
N THR A 16 26.93 44.45 -2.53
CA THR A 16 26.01 44.00 -1.48
C THR A 16 26.82 43.19 -0.49
N ARG A 17 27.19 43.85 0.61
CA ARG A 17 27.67 43.24 1.86
C ARG A 17 26.67 42.16 2.30
N LEU A 18 26.91 40.92 1.90
CA LEU A 18 26.36 39.74 2.53
C LEU A 18 27.44 39.14 3.42
N SER A 19 27.21 39.30 4.71
CA SER A 19 27.87 38.63 5.83
C SER A 19 28.39 37.24 5.44
N MET A 20 29.72 37.06 5.48
CA MET A 20 30.37 35.76 5.47
C MET A 20 29.98 34.99 6.74
N GLY A 21 28.81 34.36 6.72
CA GLY A 21 28.52 33.22 7.57
C GLY A 21 29.43 32.07 7.14
N SER A 22 30.12 31.45 8.11
CA SER A 22 31.01 30.31 7.91
C SER A 22 30.42 29.27 6.94
N THR A 23 31.02 29.13 5.76
CA THR A 23 30.62 28.14 4.75
C THR A 23 31.25 26.77 4.97
N ALA A 24 32.13 26.60 5.97
CA ALA A 24 32.86 25.36 6.19
C ALA A 24 31.94 24.14 6.38
N HIS A 25 30.78 24.31 7.03
CA HIS A 25 29.80 23.23 7.21
C HIS A 25 28.91 22.96 5.98
N VAL A 26 28.65 23.99 5.16
CA VAL A 26 27.84 23.88 3.94
C VAL A 26 28.66 23.28 2.80
N GLU A 27 29.97 23.51 2.80
CA GLU A 27 30.89 23.05 1.76
C GLU A 27 31.26 21.56 1.94
N GLU A 28 31.47 21.09 3.17
CA GLU A 28 31.82 19.68 3.43
C GLU A 28 30.68 18.72 3.05
N GLY A 29 29.44 19.06 3.40
CA GLY A 29 28.26 18.28 3.00
C GLY A 29 28.01 18.31 1.49
N ARG A 30 28.34 19.42 0.82
CA ARG A 30 28.27 19.52 -0.66
C ARG A 30 29.39 18.74 -1.35
N LYS A 31 30.60 18.67 -0.78
CA LYS A 31 31.70 17.87 -1.31
C LYS A 31 31.34 16.38 -1.34
N GLU A 32 30.67 15.90 -0.29
CA GLU A 32 30.27 14.48 -0.22
C GLU A 32 29.14 14.16 -1.21
N ILE A 33 28.14 15.04 -1.32
CA ILE A 33 27.10 14.94 -2.35
C ILE A 33 27.69 15.06 -3.76
N ALA A 34 28.70 15.91 -3.97
CA ALA A 34 29.37 16.07 -5.27
C ALA A 34 30.19 14.83 -5.67
N LYS A 35 30.88 14.19 -4.72
CA LYS A 35 31.56 12.91 -4.97
C LYS A 35 30.55 11.82 -5.34
N GLU A 36 29.42 11.76 -4.65
CA GLU A 36 28.39 10.76 -4.92
C GLU A 36 27.65 11.04 -6.24
N LEU A 37 27.40 12.31 -6.57
CA LEU A 37 26.94 12.75 -7.90
C LEU A 37 27.91 12.35 -9.02
N HIS A 38 29.22 12.50 -8.78
CA HIS A 38 30.23 12.11 -9.77
C HIS A 38 30.27 10.59 -9.98
N ARG A 39 29.98 9.79 -8.94
CA ARG A 39 29.86 8.32 -9.05
C ARG A 39 28.56 7.90 -9.74
N LEU A 40 27.46 8.63 -9.48
CA LEU A 40 26.15 8.39 -10.07
C LEU A 40 26.05 8.85 -11.53
N ALA A 41 26.81 9.86 -11.93
CA ALA A 41 26.90 10.32 -13.32
C ALA A 41 27.42 9.23 -14.27
N HIS A 42 28.30 8.35 -13.77
CA HIS A 42 28.76 7.16 -14.50
C HIS A 42 27.67 6.09 -14.68
N LEU A 43 26.54 6.21 -13.99
CA LEU A 43 25.41 5.29 -14.01
C LEU A 43 24.16 5.91 -14.67
N GLU A 44 24.29 7.07 -15.32
CA GLU A 44 23.17 7.83 -15.93
C GLU A 44 22.03 8.13 -14.94
N VAL A 45 22.38 8.32 -13.65
CA VAL A 45 21.42 8.65 -12.60
C VAL A 45 21.43 10.16 -12.33
N CYS A 46 20.34 10.82 -12.70
CA CYS A 46 20.11 12.25 -12.47
C CYS A 46 19.30 12.48 -11.18
N LEU A 47 19.73 13.45 -10.38
CA LEU A 47 18.96 13.95 -9.24
C LEU A 47 18.15 15.16 -9.69
N VAL A 48 16.82 15.05 -9.65
CA VAL A 48 15.92 16.17 -9.94
C VAL A 48 15.31 16.66 -8.63
N ASP A 49 15.45 17.97 -8.37
CA ASP A 49 14.82 18.60 -7.21
C ASP A 49 13.29 18.67 -7.42
N SER A 50 12.54 18.09 -6.49
CA SER A 50 11.09 18.28 -6.42
C SER A 50 10.80 19.41 -5.45
N SER A 51 10.02 20.40 -5.90
CA SER A 51 9.59 21.61 -5.19
C SER A 51 8.97 21.44 -3.79
N LYS A 52 8.87 20.20 -3.29
CA LYS A 52 8.42 19.81 -1.94
C LYS A 52 9.58 19.35 -1.03
N GLY A 53 10.82 19.72 -1.33
CA GLY A 53 11.99 19.31 -0.53
C GLY A 53 12.30 17.82 -0.65
N ARG A 54 11.99 17.20 -1.80
CA ARG A 54 12.24 15.78 -2.07
C ARG A 54 13.10 15.68 -3.31
N PHE A 55 14.22 15.01 -3.24
CA PHE A 55 15.02 14.69 -4.42
C PHE A 55 14.45 13.42 -5.07
N VAL A 56 14.28 13.45 -6.39
CA VAL A 56 13.87 12.29 -7.18
C VAL A 56 15.11 11.76 -7.91
N LEU A 57 15.45 10.50 -7.68
CA LEU A 57 16.41 9.78 -8.51
C LEU A 57 15.72 9.41 -9.83
N MET A 58 16.20 9.96 -10.93
CA MET A 58 15.84 9.57 -12.28
C MET A 58 17.00 8.77 -12.87
N ASN A 59 16.78 7.47 -13.11
CA ASN A 59 17.68 6.69 -13.94
C ASN A 59 17.33 6.96 -15.40
N GLU A 60 18.22 7.64 -16.12
CA GLU A 60 18.06 7.96 -17.55
C GLU A 60 18.47 6.77 -18.45
N CYS A 61 19.04 5.70 -17.88
CA CYS A 61 19.39 4.52 -18.61
C CYS A 61 18.12 3.74 -19.02
N GLU A 62 17.75 3.79 -20.29
CA GLU A 62 16.70 2.96 -20.91
C GLU A 62 17.16 1.51 -21.12
N SER A 63 17.72 0.89 -20.08
CA SER A 63 17.99 -0.54 -20.08
C SER A 63 16.67 -1.32 -20.07
N SER A 64 16.61 -2.42 -20.81
CA SER A 64 15.46 -3.33 -20.83
C SER A 64 15.05 -3.79 -19.42
N LEU A 65 16.01 -3.98 -18.51
CA LEU A 65 15.77 -4.34 -17.11
C LEU A 65 15.10 -3.20 -16.33
N VAL A 66 15.50 -1.95 -16.57
CA VAL A 66 14.95 -0.78 -15.88
C VAL A 66 13.50 -0.55 -16.32
N VAL A 67 13.21 -0.70 -17.61
CA VAL A 67 11.85 -0.65 -18.16
C VAL A 67 10.98 -1.76 -17.56
N GLU A 68 11.47 -3.00 -17.55
CA GLU A 68 10.72 -4.15 -16.99
C GLU A 68 10.42 -3.98 -15.49
N VAL A 69 11.40 -3.54 -14.70
CA VAL A 69 11.22 -3.30 -13.26
C VAL A 69 10.23 -2.15 -13.02
N LYS A 70 10.32 -1.07 -13.79
CA LYS A 70 9.41 0.07 -13.71
C LYS A 70 7.98 -0.33 -14.07
N ASP A 71 7.80 -1.14 -15.11
CA ASP A 71 6.49 -1.66 -15.51
C ASP A 71 5.89 -2.58 -14.45
N LYS A 72 6.67 -3.53 -13.93
CA LYS A 72 6.23 -4.39 -12.81
C LYS A 72 5.84 -3.58 -11.58
N TRP A 73 6.62 -2.55 -11.24
CA TRP A 73 6.32 -1.66 -10.13
C TRP A 73 5.04 -0.85 -10.36
N MET A 74 4.84 -0.31 -11.57
CA MET A 74 3.64 0.44 -11.95
C MET A 74 2.39 -0.44 -11.94
N ILE A 75 2.48 -1.68 -12.43
CA ILE A 75 1.40 -2.66 -12.39
C ILE A 75 1.03 -3.00 -10.94
N SER A 76 2.03 -3.33 -10.11
CA SER A 76 1.85 -3.64 -8.69
C SER A 76 1.20 -2.48 -7.94
N LYS A 77 1.69 -1.25 -8.17
CA LYS A 77 1.08 -0.04 -7.63
C LYS A 77 -0.38 0.08 -8.06
N LYS A 78 -0.67 0.00 -9.36
CA LYS A 78 -2.03 0.12 -9.91
C LYS A 78 -2.99 -0.89 -9.29
N GLU A 79 -2.54 -2.13 -9.09
CA GLU A 79 -3.35 -3.17 -8.47
C GLU A 79 -3.62 -2.90 -6.98
N SER A 80 -2.61 -2.42 -6.25
CA SER A 80 -2.76 -1.96 -4.87
C SER A 80 -3.77 -0.81 -4.75
N TRP A 81 -3.68 0.19 -5.64
CA TRP A 81 -4.63 1.31 -5.67
C TRP A 81 -6.06 0.85 -5.97
N LYS A 82 -6.25 -0.08 -6.92
CA LYS A 82 -7.57 -0.68 -7.18
C LYS A 82 -8.13 -1.37 -5.93
N LYS A 83 -7.32 -2.17 -5.24
CA LYS A 83 -7.71 -2.86 -4.00
C LYS A 83 -8.12 -1.87 -2.92
N LEU A 84 -7.39 -0.75 -2.78
CA LEU A 84 -7.70 0.30 -1.80
C LEU A 84 -9.03 1.00 -2.11
N ILE A 85 -9.27 1.35 -3.37
CA ILE A 85 -10.53 1.99 -3.81
C ILE A 85 -11.72 1.07 -3.55
N VAL A 86 -11.61 -0.20 -3.95
CA VAL A 86 -12.68 -1.19 -3.75
C VAL A 86 -12.94 -1.41 -2.27
N THR A 87 -11.90 -1.56 -1.45
CA THR A 87 -12.03 -1.74 0.01
C THR A 87 -12.68 -0.52 0.66
N GLY A 88 -12.26 0.69 0.28
CA GLY A 88 -12.85 1.94 0.77
C GLY A 88 -14.30 2.14 0.31
N PHE A 89 -14.66 1.65 -0.87
CA PHE A 89 -16.04 1.67 -1.35
C PHE A 89 -16.91 0.70 -0.54
N ILE A 90 -16.49 -0.56 -0.39
CA ILE A 90 -17.20 -1.59 0.40
C ILE A 90 -17.31 -1.18 1.88
N ALA A 91 -16.32 -0.46 2.43
CA ALA A 91 -16.34 0.07 3.79
C ALA A 91 -17.50 1.04 4.06
N LYS A 92 -18.01 1.73 3.02
CA LYS A 92 -19.12 2.68 3.15
C LYS A 92 -20.49 2.02 3.23
N PHE A 93 -20.60 0.73 2.91
CA PHE A 93 -21.87 0.00 2.91
C PHE A 93 -22.04 -0.82 4.19
N LEU A 94 -23.02 -0.43 5.01
CA LEU A 94 -23.33 -1.07 6.29
C LEU A 94 -23.70 -2.56 6.14
N ASN A 95 -24.47 -2.92 5.11
CA ASN A 95 -24.86 -4.31 4.85
C ASN A 95 -23.64 -5.21 4.60
N CYS A 96 -22.67 -4.74 3.82
CA CYS A 96 -21.45 -5.49 3.53
C CYS A 96 -20.60 -5.68 4.80
N GLN A 97 -20.56 -4.67 5.68
CA GLN A 97 -19.86 -4.78 6.97
C GLN A 97 -20.55 -5.78 7.90
N GLN A 98 -21.88 -5.73 8.00
CA GLN A 98 -22.64 -6.65 8.85
C GLN A 98 -22.46 -8.11 8.43
N VAL A 99 -22.63 -8.41 7.14
CA VAL A 99 -22.45 -9.76 6.60
C VAL A 99 -21.02 -10.25 6.85
N LYS A 100 -20.01 -9.38 6.67
CA LYS A 100 -18.61 -9.74 6.94
C LYS A 100 -18.38 -10.07 8.42
N VAL A 101 -18.95 -9.30 9.34
CA VAL A 101 -18.88 -9.58 10.79
C VAL A 101 -19.55 -10.90 11.12
N GLU A 102 -20.73 -11.18 10.55
CA GLU A 102 -21.44 -12.44 10.77
C GLU A 102 -20.65 -13.66 10.27
N HIS A 103 -19.98 -13.56 9.12
CA HIS A 103 -19.12 -14.63 8.60
C HIS A 103 -17.78 -14.75 9.34
N GLN A 104 -17.30 -13.67 9.94
CA GLN A 104 -16.09 -13.65 10.75
C GLN A 104 -16.32 -14.05 12.20
N ARG A 105 -17.59 -14.16 12.65
CA ARG A 105 -17.87 -14.79 13.94
C ARG A 105 -17.32 -16.20 13.87
N ALA A 106 -16.35 -16.47 14.75
CA ALA A 106 -15.90 -17.83 14.96
C ALA A 106 -17.14 -18.69 15.20
N CYS A 107 -17.31 -19.73 14.40
CA CYS A 107 -18.28 -20.77 14.71
C CYS A 107 -17.95 -21.21 16.14
N GLY A 108 -18.94 -21.14 17.04
CA GLY A 108 -18.71 -21.37 18.47
C GLY A 108 -17.91 -22.65 18.70
N MET A 109 -17.16 -22.71 19.80
CA MET A 109 -16.39 -23.91 20.13
C MET A 109 -17.35 -25.10 20.15
N ALA A 110 -17.11 -26.07 19.26
CA ALA A 110 -17.91 -27.28 19.24
C ALA A 110 -17.82 -27.92 20.62
N GLN A 111 -18.96 -28.08 21.30
CA GLN A 111 -18.97 -28.78 22.57
C GLN A 111 -18.53 -30.22 22.31
N ASN A 112 -17.46 -30.62 22.98
CA ASN A 112 -17.03 -32.01 22.97
C ASN A 112 -18.04 -32.79 23.82
N ILE A 113 -18.90 -33.55 23.16
CA ILE A 113 -19.78 -34.51 23.81
C ILE A 113 -18.92 -35.73 24.10
N ALA A 114 -18.77 -36.08 25.37
CA ALA A 114 -18.04 -37.28 25.77
C ALA A 114 -18.68 -38.51 25.12
N LEU A 115 -17.85 -39.37 24.53
CA LEU A 115 -18.34 -40.62 23.95
C LEU A 115 -18.81 -41.53 25.09
N PRO A 116 -20.06 -42.04 25.05
CA PRO A 116 -20.51 -43.03 26.03
C PRO A 116 -19.65 -44.30 25.91
N GLN A 117 -19.32 -44.91 27.04
CA GLN A 117 -18.58 -46.16 27.12
C GLN A 117 -19.49 -47.38 26.90
N TRP A 118 -20.79 -47.23 27.16
CA TRP A 118 -21.77 -48.31 27.08
C TRP A 118 -23.05 -47.90 26.35
N LYS A 119 -23.77 -48.88 25.80
CA LYS A 119 -25.12 -48.67 25.24
C LYS A 119 -26.04 -48.10 26.33
N TRP A 120 -26.88 -47.13 25.97
CA TRP A 120 -27.85 -46.46 26.85
C TRP A 120 -27.26 -45.51 27.91
N GLU A 121 -25.95 -45.25 27.87
CA GLU A 121 -25.33 -44.27 28.77
C GLU A 121 -25.64 -42.82 28.36
N MET A 122 -25.86 -42.58 27.07
CA MET A 122 -26.25 -41.28 26.55
C MET A 122 -27.26 -41.44 25.41
N ILE A 123 -28.53 -41.11 25.68
CA ILE A 123 -29.57 -41.08 24.65
C ILE A 123 -29.80 -39.63 24.26
N ASN A 124 -29.57 -39.30 22.99
CA ASN A 124 -29.90 -38.00 22.44
C ASN A 124 -31.26 -38.04 21.74
N MET A 125 -32.11 -37.04 22.01
CA MET A 125 -33.46 -36.95 21.44
C MET A 125 -33.67 -35.58 20.83
N ASP A 126 -34.17 -35.55 19.60
CA ASP A 126 -34.48 -34.31 18.89
C ASP A 126 -35.77 -34.41 18.06
N PHE A 127 -36.35 -33.26 17.72
CA PHE A 127 -37.56 -33.15 16.90
C PHE A 127 -37.31 -32.38 15.62
N ILE A 128 -37.45 -33.08 14.50
CA ILE A 128 -37.55 -32.42 13.20
C ILE A 128 -38.99 -31.95 13.05
N THR A 129 -39.21 -30.63 13.02
CA THR A 129 -40.54 -30.02 12.86
C THR A 129 -40.67 -29.32 11.51
N ARG A 130 -41.86 -28.80 11.21
CA ARG A 130 -42.19 -28.10 9.93
C ARG A 130 -42.07 -28.97 8.68
N LEU A 131 -42.30 -30.28 8.82
CA LEU A 131 -42.41 -31.18 7.68
C LEU A 131 -43.79 -31.03 7.02
N SER A 132 -43.86 -31.41 5.75
CA SER A 132 -45.15 -31.57 5.08
C SER A 132 -46.01 -32.56 5.86
N ARG A 133 -47.30 -32.25 6.02
CA ARG A 133 -48.19 -33.09 6.82
C ARG A 133 -48.33 -34.44 6.14
N SER A 134 -48.11 -35.51 6.89
CA SER A 134 -48.41 -36.86 6.42
C SER A 134 -49.93 -37.04 6.24
N HIS A 135 -50.34 -38.12 5.57
CA HIS A 135 -51.75 -38.49 5.44
C HIS A 135 -52.47 -38.60 6.81
N ARG A 136 -51.74 -38.92 7.87
CA ARG A 136 -52.23 -39.00 9.26
C ARG A 136 -52.09 -37.67 10.04
N LYS A 137 -51.79 -36.57 9.34
CA LYS A 137 -51.64 -35.19 9.86
C LYS A 137 -50.45 -34.95 10.81
N HIS A 138 -49.46 -35.84 10.83
CA HIS A 138 -48.20 -35.60 11.55
C HIS A 138 -47.29 -34.64 10.76
N ALA A 139 -46.62 -33.72 11.44
CA ALA A 139 -45.72 -32.72 10.84
C ALA A 139 -44.34 -32.68 11.51
N SER A 140 -44.03 -33.72 12.29
CA SER A 140 -42.79 -33.83 13.05
C SER A 140 -42.31 -35.28 13.14
N ILE A 141 -40.99 -35.45 13.24
CA ILE A 141 -40.33 -36.74 13.46
C ILE A 141 -39.55 -36.67 14.77
N TRP A 142 -39.67 -37.72 15.58
CA TRP A 142 -38.89 -37.92 16.79
C TRP A 142 -37.64 -38.72 16.43
N VAL A 143 -36.47 -38.12 16.58
CA VAL A 143 -35.18 -38.76 16.38
C VAL A 143 -34.64 -39.14 17.74
N ILE A 144 -34.36 -40.42 17.94
CA ILE A 144 -33.76 -40.95 19.17
C ILE A 144 -32.49 -41.68 18.75
N VAL A 145 -31.36 -41.28 19.31
CA VAL A 145 -30.04 -41.87 19.07
C VAL A 145 -29.50 -42.38 20.39
N ASP A 146 -29.11 -43.65 20.42
CA ASP A 146 -28.37 -44.30 21.50
C ASP A 146 -26.86 -44.24 21.25
#